data_AF-A0A438GN47-F1
#
_entry.id   AF-A0A438GN47-F1
#
_cell.length_a   1.000
_cell.length_b   1.000
_cell.length_c   1.000
_cell.angle_alpha   90.00
_cell.angle_beta   90.00
_cell.angle_gamma   90.00
#
_symmetry.space_group_name_H-M   'P 1'
#
loop_
_entity.id
_entity.type
_entity.pdbx_description
1 polymer ?
#
loop_
_entity_poly.entity_id
_entity_poly.type
_entity_poly.pdbx_seq_one_letter_code
_entity_poly.pdbx_strand_id
1 'polypeptide(L)' 'MAKLLDPERVYFSSRVISQADCTQRHQKGLDVVLGQESAVLILDDTESVSTSAVL' A
#
# COMPACT_ATOMS: atom_id res chain seq x y z
N MET A 1 -7.59 -5.16 10.08
CA MET A 1 -6.54 -6.16 9.81
C MET A 1 -5.22 -5.85 10.52
N ALA A 2 -4.65 -4.64 10.37
CA ALA A 2 -3.35 -4.30 10.98
C ALA A 2 -3.20 -4.64 12.48
N LYS A 3 -4.19 -4.35 13.33
CA LYS A 3 -4.16 -4.70 14.76
C LYS A 3 -4.10 -6.20 15.07
N LEU A 4 -4.57 -7.05 14.17
CA LEU A 4 -4.52 -8.50 14.32
C LEU A 4 -3.14 -9.05 13.95
N LEU A 5 -2.55 -8.52 12.87
CA LEU A 5 -1.25 -8.96 12.34
C LEU A 5 -0.06 -8.32 13.07
N ASP A 6 -0.23 -7.11 13.61
CA ASP A 6 0.78 -6.36 14.35
C ASP A 6 0.15 -5.67 15.58
N PRO A 7 -0.21 -6.44 16.63
CA PRO A 7 -0.84 -5.89 17.83
C PRO A 7 0.04 -4.87 18.56
N GLU A 8 1.36 -5.10 18.53
CA GLU A 8 2.37 -4.27 19.21
C GLU A 8 2.88 -3.10 18.37
N ARG A 9 2.44 -2.98 17.10
CA ARG A 9 2.80 -1.90 16.17
C ARG A 9 4.29 -1.81 15.84
N VAL A 10 5.01 -2.94 15.85
CA VAL A 10 6.45 -3.02 15.59
C VAL A 10 6.76 -2.94 14.08
N TYR A 11 5.90 -3.53 13.25
CA TYR A 11 6.16 -3.70 11.83
C TYR A 11 5.54 -2.60 10.98
N PHE A 12 4.23 -2.36 11.14
CA PHE A 12 3.50 -1.42 10.31
C PHE A 12 3.46 -0.03 10.96
N SER A 13 3.36 0.06 12.29
CA SER A 13 3.23 1.34 13.00
C SER A 13 2.14 2.23 12.37
N SER A 14 2.48 3.42 11.86
CA SER A 14 1.57 4.31 11.12
C SER A 14 1.60 4.12 9.60
N ARG A 15 2.42 3.20 9.07
CA ARG A 15 2.53 2.88 7.63
C ARG A 15 1.42 1.93 7.21
N VAL A 16 0.17 2.37 7.39
CA VAL A 16 -1.03 1.65 6.98
C VAL A 16 -1.86 2.59 6.14
N ILE A 17 -2.07 2.22 4.89
CA ILE A 17 -2.92 2.97 3.94
C ILE A 17 -4.12 2.09 3.65
N SER A 18 -5.32 2.66 3.80
CA SER A 18 -6.59 2.01 3.52
C SER A 18 -7.25 2.63 2.30
N GLN A 19 -8.30 1.98 1.79
CA GLN A 19 -9.10 2.54 0.68
C GLN A 19 -9.64 3.94 0.98
N ALA A 20 -9.92 4.26 2.25
CA ALA A 20 -10.41 5.57 2.66
C ALA A 20 -9.36 6.68 2.52
N ASP A 21 -8.08 6.31 2.42
CA ASP A 21 -6.95 7.22 2.26
C ASP A 21 -6.61 7.46 0.78
N CYS A 22 -7.21 6.71 -0.17
CA CYS A 22 -6.96 6.86 -1.60
C CYS A 22 -7.57 8.16 -2.15
N THR A 23 -6.82 8.86 -3.02
CA THR A 23 -7.31 10.09 -3.69
C THR A 23 -8.24 9.80 -4.87
N GLN A 24 -8.21 8.57 -5.41
CA GLN A 24 -9.03 8.13 -6.53
C GLN A 24 -9.87 6.90 -6.18
N ARG A 25 -11.16 6.95 -6.50
CA ARG A 25 -12.10 5.88 -6.19
C ARG A 25 -11.80 4.65 -7.07
N HIS A 26 -11.57 3.49 -6.44
CA HIS A 26 -11.27 2.19 -7.07
C HIS A 26 -9.86 2.03 -7.66
N GLN A 27 -8.90 2.89 -7.31
CA GLN A 27 -7.48 2.68 -7.69
C GLN A 27 -6.60 2.51 -6.45
N LYS A 28 -5.65 1.57 -6.51
CA LYS A 28 -4.54 1.46 -5.56
C LYS A 28 -3.36 2.24 -6.15
N GLY A 29 -3.40 3.56 -6.02
CA GLY A 29 -2.31 4.42 -6.43
C GLY A 29 -1.20 4.45 -5.37
N LEU A 30 0.06 4.53 -5.81
CA LEU A 30 1.19 4.88 -4.95
C LEU A 30 1.29 6.40 -4.69
N ASP A 31 0.30 7.17 -5.13
CA ASP A 31 0.25 8.63 -5.01
C ASP A 31 0.26 9.13 -3.55
N VAL A 32 -0.02 8.23 -2.61
CA VAL A 32 0.04 8.45 -1.16
C VAL A 32 1.30 7.90 -0.49
N VAL A 33 2.15 7.18 -1.23
CA VAL A 33 3.41 6.61 -0.73
C VAL A 33 4.58 7.53 -1.11
N LEU A 34 5.14 8.21 -0.12
CA LEU A 34 6.34 9.04 -0.31
C LEU A 34 7.58 8.15 -0.43
N GLY A 35 8.12 8.00 -1.65
CA GLY A 35 9.33 7.25 -1.92
C GLY A 35 9.71 7.29 -3.40
N GLN A 36 10.97 6.99 -3.75
CA GLN A 36 11.31 6.76 -5.15
C GLN A 36 10.67 5.45 -5.61
N GLU A 37 9.98 5.45 -6.76
CA GLU A 37 9.32 4.25 -7.29
C GLU A 37 10.27 3.06 -7.42
N SER A 38 11.54 3.31 -7.75
CA SER A 38 12.60 2.29 -7.84
C SER A 38 12.90 1.55 -6.54
N ALA A 39 12.44 2.07 -5.40
CA ALA A 39 12.63 1.48 -4.08
C ALA A 39 11.35 0.81 -3.54
N VAL A 40 10.27 0.75 -4.33
CA VAL A 40 8.98 0.20 -3.92
C VAL A 40 8.75 -1.15 -4.59
N LEU A 41 8.41 -2.17 -3.79
CA LEU A 41 7.94 -3.47 -4.25
C LEU A 41 6.47 -3.62 -3.85
N ILE A 42 5.60 -3.90 -4.81
CA ILE A 42 4.19 -4.21 -4.56
C ILE A 42 4.00 -5.72 -4.61
N LEU A 43 3.36 -6.28 -3.58
CA LEU A 43 2.93 -7.67 -3.52
C LEU A 43 1.41 -7.68 -3.45
N ASP A 44 0.74 -8.07 -4.53
CA ASP A 44 -0.71 -8.12 -4.66
C ASP A 44 -1.10 -9.38 -5.45
N ASP A 45 -2.22 -10.01 -5.11
CA ASP A 45 -2.74 -11.18 -5.83
C ASP A 45 -3.59 -10.77 -7.05
N THR A 46 -3.89 -9.48 -7.19
CA THR A 46 -4.67 -8.92 -8.30
C THR A 46 -3.84 -7.96 -9.15
N GLU A 47 -3.42 -8.42 -10.34
CA GLU A 47 -2.59 -7.65 -11.28
C GLU A 47 -3.28 -6.36 -11.78
N SER A 48 -4.60 -6.38 -11.95
CA SER A 48 -5.36 -5.33 -12.66
C SER A 48 -5.58 -4.01 -11.91
N VAL A 49 -5.14 -3.90 -10.65
CA VAL A 49 -5.45 -2.76 -9.76
C VAL A 49 -4.23 -1.87 -9.48
N SER A 50 -3.03 -2.28 -9.87
CA SER A 50 -1.76 -1.60 -9.56
C SER A 50 -1.24 -0.82 -10.77
N THR A 51 -0.98 0.48 -10.61
CA THR A 51 -0.51 1.37 -11.70
C THR A 51 1.01 1.55 -11.75
N SER A 52 1.78 0.87 -10.88
CA SER A 52 3.24 1.02 -10.83
C SER A 52 3.95 -0.33 -10.65
N ALA A 53 4.92 -0.58 -11.55
CA ALA A 53 5.94 -1.63 -11.59
C ALA A 53 5.59 -3.00 -10.95
N VAL A 54 5.04 -3.88 -11.78
CA VAL A 54 5.11 -5.33 -11.61
C VAL A 54 6.47 -5.77 -12.21
N LEU A 55 7.27 -6.56 -11.47
CA LEU A 55 8.33 -7.37 -12.06
C LEU A 55 7.73 -8.70 -12.52
#